data_AF-S3HIK8-F1
#
_entry.id   AF-S3HIK8-F1
#
_cell.length_a   1.000
_cell.length_b   1.000
_cell.length_c   1.000
_cell.angle_alpha   90.00
_cell.angle_beta   90.00
_cell.angle_gamma   90.00
#
_symmetry.space_group_name_H-M   'P 1'
#
loop_
_entity.id
_entity.type
_entity.pdbx_description
1 polymer ?
#
loop_
_entity_poly.entity_id
_entity_poly.type
_entity_poly.pdbx_seq_one_letter_code
_entity_poly.pdbx_strand_id
1 'polypeptide(L)'
;MSRLSQMLSAELKRRGKSERELAREFGWSQQAFNTWKTGGVPRQQFFVRLGDFLNISQTDLQMLIDEAKEGAGSTKLPNMGAPMMGRGSPQHVTIDQFPFGYAKPQIEGTYAVRVDGRIYWVNPNLTPIDGNLVLVRSGSNGKLDTWPCDGESVHVVVLAEMI
;
A
#
# COMPACT_ATOMS: atom_id res chain seq x y z
N MET A 1 9.54 18.33 2.11
CA MET A 1 8.60 19.46 2.33
C MET A 1 8.71 20.40 1.14
N SER A 2 7.61 20.69 0.45
CA SER A 2 7.58 21.54 -0.75
C SER A 2 7.48 23.03 -0.41
N ARG A 3 7.88 23.93 -1.32
CA ARG A 3 7.69 25.38 -1.15
C ARG A 3 6.23 25.76 -0.90
N LEU A 4 5.29 25.09 -1.58
CA LEU A 4 3.85 25.26 -1.33
C LEU A 4 3.49 25.02 0.15
N SER A 5 3.98 23.93 0.74
CA SER A 5 3.71 23.61 2.15
C SER A 5 4.25 24.66 3.14
N GLN A 6 5.40 25.25 2.81
CA GLN A 6 6.01 26.32 3.59
C GLN A 6 5.22 27.63 3.47
N MET A 7 4.77 27.99 2.26
CA MET A 7 3.95 29.17 2.02
C MET A 7 2.59 29.09 2.74
N LEU A 8 1.93 27.93 2.69
CA LEU A 8 0.67 27.72 3.42
C LEU A 8 0.85 27.87 4.94
N SER A 9 1.97 27.37 5.47
CA SER A 9 2.30 27.48 6.89
C SER A 9 2.67 28.91 7.30
N ALA A 10 3.39 29.63 6.45
CA ALA A 10 3.74 31.04 6.67
C ALA A 10 2.50 31.95 6.64
N GLU A 11 1.60 31.72 5.68
CA GLU A 11 0.38 32.50 5.52
C GLU A 11 -0.61 32.24 6.67
N LEU A 12 -0.71 31.01 7.15
CA LEU A 12 -1.45 30.67 8.38
C LEU A 12 -0.92 31.47 9.58
N LYS A 13 0.39 31.49 9.79
CA LYS A 13 1.03 32.24 10.88
C LYS A 13 0.78 33.74 10.74
N ARG A 14 0.86 34.29 9.52
CA ARG A 14 0.61 35.71 9.24
C ARG A 14 -0.80 36.14 9.60
N ARG A 15 -1.80 35.29 9.37
CA ARG A 15 -3.21 35.60 9.65
C ARG A 15 -3.62 35.40 11.11
N GLY A 16 -2.83 34.66 11.90
CA GLY A 16 -3.08 34.45 13.33
C GLY A 16 -4.41 33.76 13.67
N LYS A 17 -5.09 33.17 12.68
CA LYS A 17 -6.35 32.45 12.84
C LYS A 17 -6.11 30.95 13.00
N SER A 18 -7.08 30.25 13.58
CA SER A 18 -7.02 28.79 13.64
C SER A 18 -7.25 28.18 12.25
N GLU A 19 -6.66 26.99 12.03
CA GLU A 19 -6.82 26.23 10.78
C GLU A 19 -8.29 25.94 10.47
N ARG A 20 -9.10 25.68 11.50
CA ARG A 20 -10.53 25.41 11.39
C ARG A 20 -11.31 26.62 10.88
N GLU A 21 -10.94 27.82 11.34
CA GLU A 21 -11.59 29.06 10.92
C GLU A 21 -11.26 29.40 9.46
N LEU A 22 -10.00 29.26 9.06
CA LEU A 22 -9.57 29.47 7.68
C LEU A 22 -10.17 28.43 6.73
N ALA A 23 -10.23 27.16 7.16
CA ALA A 23 -10.88 26.11 6.41
C ALA A 23 -12.35 26.44 6.11
N ARG A 24 -13.09 26.96 7.11
CA ARG A 24 -14.46 27.43 6.93
C ARG A 24 -14.56 28.65 6.02
N GLU A 25 -13.65 29.61 6.17
CA GLU A 25 -13.62 30.87 5.39
C GLU A 25 -13.38 30.63 3.89
N PHE A 26 -12.48 29.70 3.55
CA PHE A 26 -12.11 29.39 2.17
C PHE A 26 -12.77 28.11 1.62
N GLY A 27 -13.68 27.50 2.39
CA GLY A 27 -14.53 26.41 1.94
C GLY A 27 -13.81 25.08 1.67
N TRP A 28 -12.76 24.76 2.43
CA TRP A 28 -12.12 23.43 2.43
C TRP A 28 -12.18 22.78 3.82
N SER A 29 -11.87 21.48 3.92
CA SER A 29 -11.83 20.81 5.22
C SER A 29 -10.50 21.05 5.93
N GLN A 30 -10.51 21.05 7.27
CA GLN A 30 -9.29 21.16 8.08
C GLN A 30 -8.31 20.03 7.75
N GLN A 31 -8.81 18.82 7.52
CA GLN A 31 -7.99 17.67 7.16
C GLN A 31 -7.26 17.89 5.83
N ALA A 32 -7.96 18.41 4.81
CA ALA A 32 -7.33 18.73 3.51
C ALA A 32 -6.21 19.76 3.67
N PHE A 33 -6.46 20.82 4.44
CA PHE A 33 -5.46 21.85 4.72
C PHE A 33 -4.23 21.29 5.46
N ASN A 34 -4.44 20.40 6.43
CA ASN A 34 -3.35 19.72 7.14
C ASN A 34 -2.53 18.81 6.22
N THR A 35 -3.18 18.09 5.31
CA THR A 35 -2.48 17.30 4.28
C THR A 35 -1.61 18.18 3.39
N TRP A 36 -2.06 19.38 3.00
CA TRP A 36 -1.27 20.27 2.14
C TRP A 36 -0.07 20.88 2.86
N LYS A 37 -0.22 21.23 4.15
CA LYS A 37 0.90 21.71 4.98
C LYS A 37 1.97 20.66 5.23
N THR A 38 1.63 19.37 5.17
CA THR A 38 2.61 18.28 5.33
C THR A 38 3.20 17.81 4.00
N GLY A 39 2.85 18.47 2.88
CA GLY A 39 3.42 18.21 1.55
C GLY A 39 2.52 17.44 0.60
N GLY A 40 1.27 17.17 0.96
CA GLY A 40 0.28 16.63 0.04
C GLY A 40 -0.12 17.64 -1.03
N VAL A 41 -0.35 17.16 -2.25
CA VAL A 41 -0.71 18.03 -3.39
C VAL A 41 -2.23 18.32 -3.38
N PRO A 42 -2.66 19.59 -3.44
CA PRO A 42 -4.08 19.93 -3.56
C PRO A 42 -4.71 19.42 -4.87
N ARG A 43 -6.03 19.20 -4.86
CA ARG A 43 -6.80 18.90 -6.09
C ARG A 43 -7.13 20.19 -6.85
N GLN A 44 -7.23 20.10 -8.18
CA GLN A 44 -7.45 21.24 -9.08
C GLN A 44 -8.63 22.15 -8.67
N GLN A 45 -9.71 21.56 -8.15
CA GLN A 45 -10.88 22.31 -7.66
C GLN A 45 -10.57 23.33 -6.55
N PHE A 46 -9.42 23.20 -5.85
CA PHE A 46 -9.01 24.10 -4.78
C PHE A 46 -8.02 25.17 -5.22
N PHE A 47 -7.55 25.15 -6.47
CA PHE A 47 -6.45 26.03 -6.91
C PHE A 47 -6.88 27.49 -6.88
N VAL A 48 -8.09 27.80 -7.35
CA VAL A 48 -8.64 29.16 -7.31
C VAL A 48 -8.57 29.74 -5.90
N ARG A 49 -9.14 29.02 -4.94
CA ARG A 49 -9.23 29.46 -3.53
C ARG A 49 -7.88 29.50 -2.82
N LEU A 50 -6.97 28.61 -3.19
CA LEU A 50 -5.61 28.61 -2.66
C LEU A 50 -4.79 29.80 -3.21
N GLY A 51 -5.03 30.18 -4.46
CA GLY A 51 -4.46 31.40 -5.05
C GLY A 51 -4.93 32.64 -4.30
N ASP A 52 -6.24 32.74 -4.02
CA ASP A 52 -6.82 33.83 -3.23
C ASP A 52 -6.27 33.86 -1.79
N PHE A 53 -6.08 32.69 -1.18
CA PHE A 53 -5.51 32.58 0.16
C PHE A 53 -4.03 33.00 0.21
N LEU A 54 -3.23 32.59 -0.76
CA LEU A 54 -1.81 32.92 -0.83
C LEU A 54 -1.55 34.30 -1.47
N ASN A 55 -2.58 34.93 -2.03
CA ASN A 55 -2.49 36.18 -2.78
C ASN A 55 -1.45 36.12 -3.92
N ILE A 56 -1.51 35.03 -4.71
CA ILE A 56 -0.62 34.78 -5.86
C ILE A 56 -1.46 34.48 -7.11
N SER A 57 -0.85 34.63 -8.29
CA SER A 57 -1.52 34.30 -9.54
C SER A 57 -1.76 32.78 -9.65
N GLN A 58 -2.77 32.39 -10.42
CA GLN A 58 -3.05 30.97 -10.69
C GLN A 58 -1.87 30.28 -11.40
N THR A 59 -1.16 31.03 -12.24
CA THR A 59 0.05 30.54 -12.92
C THR A 59 1.17 30.24 -11.91
N ASP A 60 1.41 31.13 -10.95
CA ASP A 60 2.43 30.92 -9.91
C ASP A 60 2.06 29.76 -9.00
N LEU A 61 0.79 29.65 -8.63
CA LEU A 61 0.30 28.51 -7.86
C LEU A 61 0.48 27.20 -8.61
N GLN A 62 0.20 27.17 -9.92
CA GLN A 62 0.37 25.98 -10.74
C GLN A 62 1.85 25.53 -10.76
N MET A 63 2.80 26.47 -10.91
CA MET A 63 4.22 26.16 -10.83
C MET A 63 4.61 25.55 -9.47
N LEU A 64 4.12 26.11 -8.37
CA LEU A 64 4.37 25.58 -7.02
C LEU A 64 3.77 24.18 -6.80
N ILE A 65 2.63 23.91 -7.44
CA ILE A 65 1.95 22.61 -7.37
C ILE A 65 2.70 21.57 -8.18
N ASP A 66 3.21 21.92 -9.36
CA ASP A 66 3.99 21.01 -10.19
C ASP A 66 5.34 20.68 -9.53
N GLU A 67 6.02 21.66 -8.93
CA GLU A 67 7.18 21.43 -8.06
C GLU A 67 6.83 20.48 -6.88
N ALA A 68 5.67 20.68 -6.25
CA ALA A 68 5.21 19.82 -5.17
C ALA A 68 4.89 18.39 -5.63
N LYS A 69 4.39 18.18 -6.86
CA LYS A 69 4.16 16.85 -7.43
C LYS A 69 5.46 16.10 -7.68
N GLU A 70 6.47 16.79 -8.20
CA GLU A 70 7.80 16.22 -8.45
C GLU A 70 8.47 15.81 -7.13
N GLY A 71 8.32 16.63 -6.07
CA GLY A 71 8.84 16.33 -4.74
C GLY A 71 7.99 15.35 -3.90
N ALA A 72 6.72 15.13 -4.26
CA ALA A 72 5.78 14.23 -3.58
C ALA A 72 5.73 12.83 -4.20
N GLY A 73 6.84 12.39 -4.83
CA GLY A 73 7.01 11.01 -5.26
C GLY A 73 6.57 10.05 -4.16
N SER A 74 5.53 9.28 -4.43
CA SER A 74 4.90 8.38 -3.46
C SER A 74 5.96 7.42 -2.91
N THR A 75 6.29 7.54 -1.62
CA THR A 75 7.09 6.55 -0.89
C THR A 75 6.33 5.26 -0.62
N LYS A 76 5.02 5.21 -0.95
CA LYS A 76 4.29 3.94 -0.98
C LYS A 76 4.77 3.18 -2.19
N LEU A 77 5.62 2.18 -1.93
CA LEU A 77 5.95 1.15 -2.91
C LEU A 77 4.66 0.65 -3.58
N PRO A 78 4.67 0.42 -4.90
CA PRO A 78 3.54 -0.20 -5.56
C PRO A 78 3.16 -1.48 -4.82
N ASN A 79 1.86 -1.73 -4.63
CA ASN A 79 1.40 -3.01 -4.10
C ASN A 79 1.72 -4.09 -5.16
N MET A 80 2.89 -4.72 -4.99
CA MET A 80 3.41 -5.75 -5.90
C MET A 80 2.60 -7.05 -5.80
N GLY A 81 1.91 -7.30 -4.68
CA GLY A 81 1.25 -8.57 -4.40
C GLY A 81 1.94 -9.36 -3.27
N ALA A 82 1.46 -10.57 -3.01
CA ALA A 82 2.14 -11.55 -2.17
C ALA A 82 3.39 -12.08 -2.89
N PRO A 83 4.55 -12.19 -2.22
CA PRO A 83 5.78 -12.73 -2.84
C PRO A 83 5.57 -14.19 -3.27
N MET A 84 5.84 -14.51 -4.53
CA MET A 84 5.83 -15.90 -5.00
C MET A 84 7.12 -16.61 -4.60
N MET A 85 7.00 -17.59 -3.72
CA MET A 85 8.12 -18.28 -3.09
C MET A 85 8.23 -19.75 -3.51
N GLY A 86 7.28 -20.30 -4.25
CA GLY A 86 7.38 -21.70 -4.66
C GLY A 86 6.59 -22.06 -5.89
N ARG A 87 6.96 -23.18 -6.51
CA ARG A 87 6.31 -23.71 -7.71
C ARG A 87 6.43 -25.23 -7.80
N GLY A 88 5.45 -25.87 -8.44
CA GLY A 88 5.50 -27.31 -8.70
C GLY A 88 4.13 -27.94 -8.88
N SER A 89 3.98 -29.16 -8.38
CA SER A 89 2.74 -29.94 -8.35
C SER A 89 2.23 -30.10 -6.92
N PRO A 90 0.98 -30.55 -6.69
CA PRO A 90 0.44 -30.70 -5.34
C PRO A 90 1.28 -31.63 -4.46
N GLN A 91 1.90 -32.66 -5.05
CA GLN A 91 2.74 -33.61 -4.32
C GLN A 91 4.18 -33.12 -4.14
N HIS A 92 4.63 -32.14 -4.93
CA HIS A 92 5.99 -31.62 -4.86
C HIS A 92 6.08 -30.15 -5.29
N VAL A 93 6.26 -29.28 -4.30
CA VAL A 93 6.47 -27.83 -4.46
C VAL A 93 7.91 -27.51 -4.08
N THR A 94 8.68 -26.96 -5.02
CA THR A 94 9.98 -26.36 -4.72
C THR A 94 9.74 -24.99 -4.10
N ILE A 95 10.38 -24.70 -2.97
CA ILE A 95 10.28 -23.44 -2.23
C ILE A 95 11.63 -22.75 -2.25
N ASP A 96 11.66 -21.62 -2.92
CA ASP A 96 12.83 -20.78 -3.11
C ASP A 96 13.09 -19.91 -1.87
N GLN A 97 14.36 -19.59 -1.61
CA GLN A 97 14.75 -18.66 -0.54
C GLN A 97 14.35 -17.22 -0.87
N PHE A 98 14.33 -16.87 -2.15
CA PHE A 98 14.01 -15.54 -2.65
C PHE A 98 12.80 -15.59 -3.58
N PRO A 99 11.93 -14.57 -3.55
CA PRO A 99 10.77 -14.55 -4.42
C PRO A 99 11.18 -14.37 -5.88
N PHE A 100 10.59 -15.18 -6.78
CA PHE A 100 10.80 -15.07 -8.22
C PHE A 100 9.74 -14.19 -8.91
N GLY A 101 8.80 -13.65 -8.15
CA GLY A 101 7.75 -12.77 -8.63
C GLY A 101 6.74 -12.43 -7.54
N TYR A 102 5.60 -11.87 -7.93
CA TYR A 102 4.53 -11.50 -7.01
C TYR A 102 3.16 -11.86 -7.59
N ALA A 103 2.21 -12.17 -6.71
CA ALA A 103 0.85 -12.57 -7.06
C ALA A 103 -0.19 -11.67 -6.39
N LYS A 104 -1.26 -11.31 -7.11
CA LYS A 104 -2.40 -10.55 -6.57
C LYS A 104 -3.58 -11.48 -6.27
N PRO A 105 -4.30 -11.28 -5.15
CA PRO A 105 -4.22 -10.14 -4.22
C PRO A 105 -3.01 -10.19 -3.28
N GLN A 106 -2.66 -9.05 -2.68
CA GLN A 106 -1.76 -9.04 -1.52
C GLN A 106 -2.59 -9.32 -0.27
N ILE A 107 -2.50 -10.54 0.26
CA ILE A 107 -3.04 -10.89 1.57
C ILE A 107 -1.92 -10.71 2.59
N GLU A 108 -2.18 -9.96 3.65
CA GLU A 108 -1.20 -9.66 4.68
C GLU A 108 -0.64 -10.94 5.32
N GLY A 109 0.67 -10.98 5.53
CA GLY A 109 1.37 -12.11 6.13
C GLY A 109 1.44 -13.36 5.25
N THR A 110 1.01 -13.29 3.98
CA THR A 110 1.05 -14.44 3.07
C THR A 110 2.20 -14.36 2.09
N TYR A 111 2.67 -15.53 1.67
CA TYR A 111 3.40 -15.71 0.42
C TYR A 111 2.55 -16.55 -0.54
N ALA A 112 2.92 -16.56 -1.82
CA ALA A 112 2.23 -17.32 -2.84
C ALA A 112 3.07 -18.51 -3.32
N VAL A 113 2.42 -19.61 -3.66
CA VAL A 113 3.02 -20.73 -4.39
C VAL A 113 2.21 -21.03 -5.64
N ARG A 114 2.89 -21.37 -6.74
CA ARG A 114 2.25 -21.72 -8.01
C ARG A 114 2.24 -23.23 -8.20
N VAL A 115 1.08 -23.85 -8.05
CA VAL A 115 0.90 -25.30 -8.15
C VAL A 115 0.01 -25.62 -9.34
N ASP A 116 0.51 -26.42 -10.28
CA ASP A 116 -0.17 -26.78 -11.53
C ASP A 116 -0.76 -25.56 -12.27
N GLY A 117 0.02 -24.49 -12.31
CA GLY A 117 -0.37 -23.25 -12.96
C GLY A 117 -1.23 -22.31 -12.11
N ARG A 118 -1.80 -22.77 -11.00
CA ARG A 118 -2.69 -22.02 -10.10
C ARG A 118 -1.94 -21.41 -8.93
N ILE A 119 -2.41 -20.26 -8.45
CA ILE A 119 -1.79 -19.58 -7.31
C ILE A 119 -2.50 -19.93 -6.01
N TYR A 120 -1.72 -20.25 -4.98
CA TYR A 120 -2.18 -20.49 -3.62
C TYR A 120 -1.49 -19.51 -2.67
N TRP A 121 -2.26 -18.80 -1.84
CA TRP A 121 -1.75 -17.92 -0.80
C TRP A 121 -1.65 -18.66 0.51
N VAL A 122 -0.46 -18.64 1.09
CA VAL A 122 -0.06 -19.44 2.23
C VAL A 122 0.35 -18.52 3.37
N ASN A 123 -0.26 -18.70 4.54
CA ASN A 123 0.05 -17.96 5.75
C ASN A 123 0.79 -18.87 6.75
N PRO A 124 2.08 -18.59 7.05
CA PRO A 124 2.85 -19.36 8.02
C PRO A 124 2.49 -19.07 9.48
N ASN A 125 1.76 -17.98 9.75
CA ASN A 125 1.47 -17.52 11.11
C ASN A 125 0.12 -18.01 11.65
N LEU A 126 -0.64 -18.78 10.85
CA LEU A 126 -1.91 -19.34 11.27
C LEU A 126 -1.74 -20.79 11.75
N THR A 127 -2.40 -21.10 12.86
CA THR A 127 -2.53 -22.48 13.33
C THR A 127 -3.57 -23.21 12.46
N PRO A 128 -3.23 -24.35 11.86
CA PRO A 128 -4.20 -25.13 11.08
C PRO A 128 -5.31 -25.69 11.97
N ILE A 129 -6.51 -25.78 11.41
CA ILE A 129 -7.65 -26.52 11.99
C ILE A 129 -8.02 -27.68 11.07
N ASP A 130 -8.71 -28.68 11.61
CA ASP A 130 -9.09 -29.90 10.89
C ASP A 130 -9.85 -29.57 9.59
N GLY A 131 -9.41 -30.20 8.50
CA GLY A 131 -9.94 -29.97 7.16
C GLY A 131 -9.30 -28.81 6.39
N ASN A 132 -8.41 -28.01 6.99
CA ASN A 132 -7.69 -26.97 6.26
C ASN A 132 -6.75 -27.58 5.21
N LEU A 133 -6.72 -26.97 4.02
CA LEU A 133 -5.64 -27.18 3.08
C LEU A 133 -4.38 -26.49 3.63
N VAL A 134 -3.26 -27.22 3.64
CA VAL A 134 -1.99 -26.75 4.17
C VAL A 134 -0.86 -27.03 3.19
N LEU A 135 0.17 -26.18 3.22
CA LEU A 135 1.47 -26.48 2.64
C LEU A 135 2.35 -27.06 3.73
N VAL A 136 2.66 -28.35 3.61
CA VAL A 136 3.65 -29.03 4.44
C VAL A 136 5.03 -28.78 3.85
N ARG A 137 5.97 -28.31 4.66
CA ARG A 137 7.34 -27.99 4.25
C ARG A 137 8.35 -28.93 4.92
N SER A 138 9.39 -29.25 4.16
CA SER A 138 10.65 -29.80 4.65
C SER A 138 11.79 -29.14 3.87
N GLY A 139 12.45 -28.16 4.50
CA GLY A 139 13.47 -27.32 3.87
C GLY A 139 12.97 -26.55 2.64
N SER A 140 13.60 -26.79 1.49
CA SER A 140 13.26 -26.23 0.18
C SER A 140 12.20 -27.02 -0.58
N ASN A 141 11.63 -28.05 0.04
CA ASN A 141 10.56 -28.85 -0.55
C ASN A 141 9.28 -28.67 0.25
N GLY A 142 8.15 -28.89 -0.41
CA GLY A 142 6.85 -28.98 0.23
C GLY A 142 5.84 -29.76 -0.59
N LYS A 143 4.66 -29.96 -0.01
CA LYS A 143 3.50 -30.57 -0.65
C LYS A 143 2.22 -29.93 -0.10
N LEU A 144 1.17 -29.91 -0.91
CA LEU A 144 -0.18 -29.60 -0.45
C LEU A 144 -0.80 -30.85 0.17
N ASP A 145 -1.42 -30.67 1.33
CA ASP A 145 -2.10 -31.74 2.08
C ASP A 145 -3.27 -31.17 2.87
N THR A 146 -4.10 -32.02 3.47
CA THR A 146 -5.20 -31.61 4.33
C THR A 146 -4.83 -31.90 5.79
N TRP A 147 -4.98 -30.90 6.66
CA TRP A 147 -4.76 -31.07 8.09
C TRP A 147 -5.86 -31.93 8.74
N PRO A 148 -5.56 -32.83 9.68
CA PRO A 148 -4.23 -33.14 10.24
C PRO A 148 -3.38 -34.05 9.33
N CYS A 149 -2.08 -33.74 9.24
CA CYS A 149 -1.11 -34.48 8.45
C CYS A 149 0.29 -34.41 9.09
N ASP A 150 1.14 -35.38 8.77
CA ASP A 150 2.53 -35.40 9.22
C ASP A 150 3.40 -34.37 8.49
N GLY A 151 4.27 -33.68 9.22
CA GLY A 151 5.20 -32.71 8.64
C GLY A 151 6.02 -31.93 9.67
N GLU A 152 7.19 -31.43 9.26
CA GLU A 152 8.06 -30.62 10.13
C GLU A 152 7.53 -29.20 10.33
N SER A 153 7.05 -28.58 9.25
CA SER A 153 6.51 -27.22 9.25
C SER A 153 5.27 -27.18 8.38
N VAL A 154 4.16 -26.65 8.91
CA VAL A 154 2.86 -26.65 8.25
C VAL A 154 2.35 -25.23 8.18
N HIS A 155 2.05 -24.75 6.99
CA HIS A 155 1.50 -23.41 6.76
C HIS A 155 0.11 -23.49 6.14
N VAL A 156 -0.81 -22.63 6.56
CA VAL A 156 -2.22 -22.70 6.13
C VAL A 156 -2.41 -22.05 4.77
N VAL A 157 -3.10 -22.72 3.85
CA VAL A 157 -3.58 -22.10 2.62
C VAL A 157 -4.84 -21.30 2.93
N VAL A 158 -4.79 -20.00 2.71
CA VAL A 158 -5.90 -19.06 3.03
C VAL A 158 -6.70 -18.63 1.81
N LEU A 159 -6.12 -18.75 0.62
CA LEU A 159 -6.79 -18.48 -0.64
C LEU A 159 -6.19 -19.37 -1.73
N ALA A 160 -7.04 -19.84 -2.63
CA ALA A 160 -6.64 -20.50 -3.86
C ALA A 160 -7.30 -19.80 -5.05
N GLU A 161 -6.54 -19.63 -6.12
CA GLU A 161 -7.07 -19.18 -7.41
C GLU A 161 -8.09 -20.22 -7.92
N MET A 162 -9.30 -19.76 -8.23
CA MET A 162 -10.36 -20.59 -8.79
C MET A 162 -10.17 -20.81 -10.29
N ILE A 163 -10.81 -21.87 -10.79
CA ILE A 163 -10.91 -22.22 -12.22
C ILE A 163 -11.74 -21.17 -12.96
#